data_AF-A0A5B1RDH4-F1
#
_entry.id   AF-A0A5B1RDH4-F1
#
_cell.length_a   1.000
_cell.length_b   1.000
_cell.length_c   1.000
_cell.angle_alpha   90.00
_cell.angle_beta   90.00
_cell.angle_gamma   90.00
#
_symmetry.space_group_name_H-M   'P 1'
#
loop_
_entity.id
_entity.type
_entity.pdbx_description
1 polymer ?
#
loop_
_entity_poly.entity_id
_entity_poly.type
_entity_poly.pdbx_seq_one_letter_code
_entity_poly.pdbx_strand_id
1 'polypeptide(L)' 'WASLLPTAQFSHNVRIHSTTGKTPFELLYGFTPRSHLPISPKSKVPSVEKHLTILGKVR' A
#
# COMPACT_ATOMS: atom_id res chain seq x y z
N TRP A 1 18.16 1.49 -8.39
CA TRP A 1 17.99 2.08 -7.04
C TRP A 1 17.30 3.44 -7.14
N ALA A 2 17.75 4.36 -8.01
CA ALA A 2 17.13 5.69 -8.16
C ALA A 2 15.63 5.64 -8.49
N SER A 3 15.19 4.72 -9.35
CA SER A 3 13.77 4.52 -9.69
C SER A 3 12.88 4.12 -8.50
N LEU A 4 13.46 3.62 -7.40
CA LEU A 4 12.75 3.21 -6.20
C LEU A 4 12.71 4.31 -5.13
N LEU A 5 13.43 5.42 -5.32
CA LEU A 5 13.48 6.52 -4.36
C LEU A 5 12.09 7.06 -3.98
N PRO A 6 11.15 7.31 -4.93
CA PRO A 6 9.84 7.80 -4.56
C PRO A 6 9.08 6.84 -3.65
N THR A 7 9.19 5.53 -3.91
CA THR A 7 8.56 4.50 -3.09
C THR A 7 9.20 4.43 -1.71
N ALA A 8 10.53 4.44 -1.64
CA ALA A 8 11.25 4.41 -0.36
C ALA A 8 10.92 5.62 0.51
N GLN A 9 10.91 6.82 -0.08
CA GLN A 9 10.55 8.06 0.62
C GLN A 9 9.12 8.01 1.15
N PHE A 10 8.17 7.57 0.32
CA PHE A 10 6.78 7.42 0.74
C PHE A 10 6.67 6.42 1.89
N SER A 11 7.19 5.19 1.72
CA SER A 11 7.15 4.14 2.75
C SER A 11 7.79 4.55 4.07
N HIS A 12 8.81 5.41 4.03
CA HIS A 12 9.43 5.97 5.23
C HIS A 12 8.52 7.01 5.91
N ASN A 13 8.00 7.98 5.15
CA ASN A 13 7.23 9.11 5.68
C ASN A 13 5.82 8.75 6.19
N VAL A 14 5.27 7.62 5.76
CA VAL A 14 3.96 7.13 6.23
C VAL A 14 4.04 6.17 7.42
N ARG A 15 5.24 5.84 7.89
CA ARG A 15 5.44 4.97 9.06
C ARG A 15 5.28 5.77 10.34
N ILE A 16 4.63 5.19 11.35
CA ILE A 16 4.56 5.76 12.70
C ILE A 16 5.97 5.84 13.29
N HIS A 17 6.36 7.02 13.72
CA HIS A 17 7.64 7.24 14.37
C HIS A 17 7.52 7.05 15.89
N SER A 18 8.47 6.36 16.50
CA SER A 18 8.42 5.97 17.93
C SER A 18 8.39 7.17 18.88
N THR A 19 9.11 8.25 18.55
CA THR A 19 9.19 9.45 19.41
C THR A 19 7.88 10.25 19.44
N THR A 20 7.16 10.35 18.32
CA THR A 20 6.01 11.24 18.18
C THR A 20 4.68 10.50 18.21
N GLY A 21 4.70 9.17 18.03
CA GLY A 21 3.49 8.35 17.88
C GLY A 21 2.70 8.65 16.60
N LYS A 22 3.22 9.50 15.70
CA LYS A 22 2.59 9.94 14.47
C LYS A 22 3.50 9.71 13.27
N THR A 23 2.93 9.73 12.07
CA THR A 23 3.71 9.66 10.85
C THR A 23 4.33 11.04 10.54
N PRO A 24 5.59 11.12 10.04
CA PRO A 24 6.16 12.38 9.58
C PRO A 24 5.27 13.13 8.57
N PHE A 25 4.59 12.39 7.69
CA PHE A 25 3.63 12.96 6.75
C PHE A 25 2.46 13.66 7.46
N GLU A 26 1.84 13.00 8.44
CA GLU A 26 0.71 13.57 9.19
C GLU A 26 1.14 14.80 10.00
N LEU A 27 2.34 14.79 10.57
CA LEU A 27 2.88 15.96 11.27
C LEU A 27 3.06 17.17 10.35
N LEU A 28 3.41 16.94 9.07
CA LEU A 28 3.63 18.02 8.10
C LEU A 28 2.34 18.52 7.45
N TYR A 29 1.43 17.62 7.11
CA TYR A 29 0.25 17.94 6.30
C TYR A 29 -1.07 17.91 7.07
N GLY A 30 -1.08 17.41 8.31
CA GLY A 30 -2.28 17.34 9.16
C GLY A 30 -3.26 16.23 8.81
N PHE A 31 -2.92 15.30 7.91
CA PHE A 31 -3.76 14.14 7.58
C PHE A 31 -2.93 12.89 7.30
N THR A 32 -3.54 11.71 7.48
CA THR A 32 -2.93 10.44 7.12
C THR A 32 -3.08 10.18 5.62
N PRO A 33 -1.98 9.96 4.88
CA PRO A 33 -2.06 9.68 3.45
C PRO A 33 -2.72 8.33 3.25
N ARG A 34 -3.79 8.30 2.45
CA ARG A 34 -4.49 7.06 2.18
C ARG A 34 -3.69 6.27 1.15
N SER A 35 -3.23 5.07 1.49
CA SER A 35 -2.35 4.24 0.64
C SER A 35 -3.06 3.60 -0.54
N HIS A 36 -4.19 4.15 -1.02
CA HIS A 36 -4.86 3.59 -2.18
C HIS A 36 -3.94 3.79 -3.38
N LEU A 37 -3.10 2.79 -3.64
CA LEU A 37 -2.76 2.45 -5.01
C LEU A 37 -4.11 2.36 -5.72
N PRO A 38 -4.35 3.12 -6.80
CA PRO A 38 -5.59 3.02 -7.52
C PRO A 38 -5.76 1.55 -7.88
N ILE A 39 -6.75 0.89 -7.27
CA ILE A 39 -7.12 -0.47 -7.64
C ILE A 39 -7.50 -0.32 -9.10
N SER A 40 -6.63 -0.77 -9.99
CA SER A 40 -6.93 -0.71 -11.42
C SER A 40 -8.22 -1.51 -11.58
N PRO A 41 -9.30 -0.91 -12.11
CA PRO A 41 -10.52 -1.66 -12.40
C PRO A 41 -10.27 -2.79 -13.41
N LYS A 42 -9.11 -2.76 -14.09
CA LYS A 42 -8.59 -3.81 -14.98
C LYS A 42 -7.39 -4.55 -14.38
N SER A 43 -7.43 -4.88 -13.09
CA SER A 43 -6.41 -5.76 -12.50
C SER A 43 -6.36 -7.09 -13.26
N LYS A 44 -5.18 -7.47 -13.76
CA LYS A 44 -4.94 -8.81 -14.34
C LYS A 44 -4.90 -9.89 -13.26
N VAL A 45 -4.77 -9.50 -11.99
CA VAL A 45 -4.77 -10.41 -10.85
C VAL A 45 -6.23 -10.77 -10.54
N PRO A 46 -6.60 -12.06 -10.52
CA PRO A 46 -7.94 -12.49 -10.17
C PRO A 46 -8.27 -12.04 -8.73
N SER A 47 -9.55 -11.79 -8.48
CA SER A 47 -10.00 -11.51 -7.11
C SER A 47 -9.72 -12.72 -6.22
N VAL A 48 -9.61 -12.48 -4.92
CA VAL A 48 -9.32 -13.54 -3.93
C VAL A 48 -10.37 -14.66 -4.03
N GLU A 49 -11.64 -14.30 -4.24
CA GLU A 49 -12.75 -15.25 -4.39
C GLU A 49 -12.60 -16.10 -5.65
N LYS A 50 -12.21 -15.49 -6.78
CA LYS A 50 -11.93 -16.21 -8.02
C LYS A 50 -10.74 -17.15 -7.88
N HIS A 51 -9.69 -16.71 -7.19
CA HIS A 51 -8.50 -17.51 -6.96
C HIS A 51 -8.79 -18.74 -6.08
N LEU A 52 -9.54 -18.57 -4.99
CA LEU A 52 -10.00 -19.67 -4.14
C LEU A 52 -10.84 -20.70 -4.90
N THR A 53 -11.71 -20.22 -5.80
CA THR A 53 -12.53 -21.10 -6.67
C THR A 53 -11.66 -21.90 -7.64
N ILE A 54 -10.60 -21.31 -8.19
CA ILE A 54 -9.65 -22.03 -9.07
C ILE A 54 -8.92 -23.10 -8.26
N LEU A 55 -8.38 -22.75 -7.10
CA LEU A 55 -7.65 -23.68 -6.23
C LEU A 55 -8.53 -24.84 -5.76
N GLY A 56 -9.80 -24.58 -5.45
CA GLY A 56 -10.77 -25.62 -5.09
C GLY A 56 -11.13 -26.58 -6.23
N LYS A 57 -10.97 -26.17 -7.50
CA LYS A 57 -11.20 -27.03 -8.67
C LYS A 57 -10.00 -27.90 -9.07
N VAL A 58 -8.80 -27.53 -8.62
CA VAL A 58 -7.56 -28.26 -8.92
C VAL A 58 -7.32 -29.40 -7.92
N ARG A 59 -8.04 -29.40 -6.79
CA ARG A 59 -8.02 -30.45 -5.78
C ARG A 59 -9.04 -31.53 -6.08
#